data_AF-A0A971LK71-F1
#
_entry.id   AF-A0A971LK71-F1
#
_cell.length_a   1.000
_cell.length_b   1.000
_cell.length_c   1.000
_cell.angle_alpha   90.00
_cell.angle_beta   90.00
_cell.angle_gamma   90.00
#
_symmetry.space_group_name_H-M   'P 1'
#
loop_
_entity.id
_entity.type
_entity.pdbx_description
1 polymer ?
#
loop_
_entity_poly.entity_id
_entity_poly.type
_entity_poly.pdbx_seq_one_letter_code
_entity_poly.pdbx_strand_id
1 'polypeptide(L)' 'NRRQGILTGLTKDGLFEIRDGKIVGAAKNMRFTENMFDVFSNVVDVSLERERTKWWYPLTSYYLPALKISNFHFSAKTDS' A
#
# COMPACT_ATOMS: atom_id res chain seq x y z
N ASN A 1 2.18 8.18 16.92
CA ASN A 1 3.46 8.07 17.67
C ASN A 1 4.52 7.49 16.73
N ARG A 2 5.38 8.32 16.13
CA ARG A 2 6.36 7.88 15.11
C ARG A 2 7.30 6.78 15.61
N ARG A 3 7.60 6.73 16.91
CA ARG A 3 8.47 5.72 17.51
C ARG A 3 7.84 4.32 17.54
N GLN A 4 6.52 4.23 17.51
CA GLN A 4 5.80 2.95 17.48
C GLN A 4 5.61 2.40 16.07
N GLY A 5 5.97 3.15 15.01
CA GLY A 5 5.81 2.69 13.63
C GLY A 5 4.36 2.61 13.13
N ILE A 6 3.37 3.03 13.93
CA ILE A 6 1.96 2.95 13.55
C ILE A 6 1.63 4.02 12.50
N LEU A 7 1.11 3.58 11.35
CA LEU A 7 0.64 4.41 10.25
C LEU A 7 -0.82 4.06 9.90
N THR A 8 -1.64 5.10 9.72
CA THR A 8 -3.01 4.97 9.22
C THR A 8 -3.12 5.59 7.83
N GLY A 9 -3.70 4.85 6.89
CA GLY A 9 -3.89 5.29 5.50
C GLY A 9 -5.22 4.84 4.90
N LEU A 10 -5.49 5.34 3.70
CA LEU A 10 -6.66 5.04 2.87
C LEU A 10 -6.21 4.81 1.43
N THR A 11 -6.84 3.87 0.73
CA THR A 11 -6.51 3.50 -0.65
C THR A 11 -7.18 4.39 -1.71
N LYS A 12 -7.25 5.72 -1.49
CA LYS A 12 -8.09 6.65 -2.27
C LYS A 12 -7.77 6.73 -3.77
N ASP A 13 -6.52 6.48 -4.13
CA ASP A 13 -6.04 6.65 -5.51
C ASP A 13 -6.16 5.35 -6.35
N GLY A 14 -6.89 4.37 -5.83
CA GLY A 14 -7.17 3.11 -6.50
C GLY A 14 -6.75 1.90 -5.67
N LEU A 15 -7.65 0.93 -5.57
CA LEU A 15 -7.38 -0.40 -5.03
C LEU A 15 -7.96 -1.42 -6.01
N PHE A 16 -7.18 -2.45 -6.35
CA PHE A 16 -7.56 -3.43 -7.36
C PHE A 16 -7.47 -4.85 -6.78
N GLU A 17 -8.46 -5.67 -7.13
CA GLU A 17 -8.48 -7.08 -6.73
C GLU A 17 -7.70 -7.92 -7.76
N ILE A 18 -6.84 -8.80 -7.26
CA ILE A 18 -6.08 -9.75 -8.08
C ILE A 18 -6.56 -11.17 -7.77
N ARG A 19 -6.92 -11.93 -8.82
CA ARG A 19 -7.22 -13.37 -8.75
C ARG A 19 -6.45 -14.09 -9.85
N ASP A 20 -5.83 -15.22 -9.52
CA ASP A 20 -5.03 -16.04 -10.46
C ASP A 20 -4.00 -15.22 -11.26
N GLY A 21 -3.34 -14.28 -10.58
CA GLY A 21 -2.32 -13.42 -11.17
C GLY A 21 -2.85 -12.31 -12.09
N LYS A 22 -4.17 -12.08 -12.15
CA LYS A 22 -4.79 -11.06 -12.99
C LYS A 22 -5.63 -10.09 -12.18
N ILE A 23 -5.62 -8.81 -12.57
CA ILE A 23 -6.53 -7.82 -12.03
C ILE A 23 -7.94 -8.13 -12.52
N VAL A 24 -8.89 -8.33 -11.61
CA VAL A 24 -10.28 -8.68 -11.95
C VAL A 24 -11.26 -7.50 -11.81
N GLY A 25 -10.86 -6.43 -11.13
CA GLY A 25 -11.68 -5.24 -10.98
C GLY A 25 -11.16 -4.27 -9.92
N ALA A 26 -11.84 -3.12 -9.82
CA ALA A 26 -11.62 -2.16 -8.75
C ALA A 26 -12.29 -2.65 -7.46
N ALA A 27 -11.59 -2.52 -6.34
CA ALA A 27 -12.11 -2.75 -5.00
C ALA A 27 -12.60 -1.43 -4.37
N LYS A 28 -13.42 -1.55 -3.31
CA LYS A 28 -13.82 -0.39 -2.50
C LYS A 28 -12.61 0.20 -1.77
N ASN A 29 -12.70 1.50 -1.43
CA ASN A 29 -11.68 2.15 -0.62
C ASN A 29 -11.60 1.53 0.79
N MET A 30 -10.41 1.05 1.14
CA MET A 30 -10.17 0.42 2.44
C MET A 30 -9.29 1.33 3.31
N ARG A 31 -9.56 1.31 4.62
CA ARG A 31 -8.68 1.90 5.63
C ARG A 31 -7.76 0.83 6.18
N PHE A 32 -6.53 1.21 6.50
CA PHE A 32 -5.62 0.40 7.29
C PHE A 32 -5.04 1.23 8.43
N THR A 33 -4.74 0.55 9.54
CA THR A 33 -3.92 1.06 10.64
C THR A 33 -2.96 -0.06 10.97
N GLU A 34 -1.70 0.11 10.60
CA GLU A 34 -0.70 -0.94 10.63
C GLU A 34 0.60 -0.46 11.26
N ASN A 35 1.38 -1.39 11.81
CA ASN A 35 2.75 -1.12 12.23
C ASN A 35 3.68 -1.31 11.04
N MET A 36 4.36 -0.24 10.61
CA MET A 36 5.23 -0.26 9.44
C MET A 36 6.43 -1.18 9.59
N PHE A 37 6.93 -1.43 10.80
CA PHE A 37 8.00 -2.40 11.02
C PHE A 37 7.54 -3.83 10.71
N ASP A 38 6.32 -4.17 11.10
CA ASP A 38 5.72 -5.48 10.83
C ASP A 38 5.41 -5.63 9.34
N VAL A 39 4.87 -4.57 8.71
CA VAL A 39 4.61 -4.53 7.26
C VAL A 39 5.89 -4.77 6.47
N PHE A 40 7.00 -4.08 6.79
CA PHE A 40 8.26 -4.28 6.08
C PHE A 40 8.90 -5.65 6.35
N SER A 41 8.69 -6.23 7.54
CA SER A 41 9.15 -7.58 7.86
C SER A 41 8.39 -8.67 7.09
N ASN A 42 7.21 -8.35 6.54
CA ASN A 42 6.37 -9.26 5.75
C ASN A 42 6.49 -9.06 4.23
N VAL A 43 7.53 -8.35 3.74
CA VAL A 43 7.81 -8.24 2.30
C VAL A 43 8.30 -9.60 1.80
N VAL A 44 7.61 -10.15 0.80
CA VAL A 44 7.92 -11.46 0.20
C VAL A 44 8.49 -11.36 -1.21
N ASP A 45 8.34 -10.21 -1.86
CA ASP A 45 8.89 -9.96 -3.19
C ASP A 45 9.05 -8.46 -3.46
N VAL A 46 10.00 -8.12 -4.34
CA VAL A 46 10.33 -6.74 -4.71
C VAL A 46 10.54 -6.69 -6.21
N SER A 47 9.89 -5.74 -6.90
CA SER A 47 10.07 -5.59 -8.34
C SER A 47 11.49 -5.18 -8.71
N LEU A 48 11.95 -5.63 -9.88
CA LEU A 48 13.22 -5.19 -10.47
C LEU A 48 13.17 -3.70 -10.83
N GLU A 49 12.06 -3.28 -11.45
CA GLU A 49 11.84 -1.90 -11.87
C GLU A 49 11.41 -1.01 -10.71
N ARG A 50 11.71 0.28 -10.82
CA ARG A 50 11.28 1.32 -9.87
C ARG A 50 10.52 2.41 -10.61
N GLU A 51 9.47 2.90 -9.98
CA GLU A 51 8.64 3.96 -10.54
C GLU A 51 8.74 5.24 -9.72
N ARG A 52 8.61 6.39 -10.39
CA ARG A 52 8.58 7.69 -9.73
C ARG A 52 7.20 7.90 -9.10
N THR A 53 7.16 8.08 -7.78
CA THR A 53 5.91 8.39 -7.07
C THR A 53 5.34 9.71 -7.57
N LYS A 54 4.07 9.71 -8.00
CA LYS A 54 3.32 10.93 -8.27
C LYS A 54 2.81 11.48 -6.94
N TRP A 55 3.40 12.57 -6.47
CA TRP A 55 2.97 13.25 -5.24
C TRP A 55 2.40 14.63 -5.58
N TRP A 56 1.41 15.08 -4.79
CA TRP A 56 0.80 16.41 -4.92
C TRP A 56 1.84 17.54 -4.84
N TYR A 57 2.91 17.35 -4.06
CA TYR A 57 3.96 18.35 -3.92
C TYR A 57 5.11 18.06 -4.91
N PRO A 58 5.39 18.97 -5.87
CA PRO A 58 6.27 18.69 -7.00
C PRO A 58 7.76 18.52 -6.63
N LEU A 59 8.17 18.96 -5.44
CA LEU A 59 9.57 18.91 -4.99
C LEU A 59 9.94 17.63 -4.23
N THR A 60 8.98 16.73 -3.98
CA THR A 60 9.23 15.47 -3.27
C THR A 60 8.70 14.30 -4.11
N SER A 61 9.58 13.72 -4.92
CA SER A 61 9.28 12.48 -5.64
C SER A 61 10.36 11.45 -5.34
N TYR A 62 9.93 10.23 -5.06
CA TYR A 62 10.81 9.11 -4.76
C TYR A 62 10.73 8.10 -5.91
N TYR A 63 11.84 7.41 -6.18
CA TYR A 63 11.84 6.24 -7.05
C TYR A 63 11.77 4.99 -6.17
N LEU A 64 10.65 4.27 -6.23
CA LEU A 64 10.40 3.12 -5.37
C LEU A 64 9.97 1.92 -6.21
N PRO A 65 10.39 0.69 -5.86
CA PRO A 65 9.87 -0.52 -6.46
C PRO A 65 8.46 -0.82 -5.92
N ALA A 66 7.74 -1.70 -6.63
CA ALA A 66 6.56 -2.35 -6.08
C ALA A 66 6.99 -3.40 -5.05
N LEU A 67 6.24 -3.50 -3.95
CA LEU A 67 6.44 -4.49 -2.90
C LEU A 67 5.25 -5.45 -2.87
N LYS A 68 5.54 -6.74 -2.81
CA LYS A 68 4.54 -7.76 -2.47
C LYS A 68 4.66 -8.04 -0.98
N ILE A 69 3.60 -7.74 -0.23
CA ILE A 69 3.57 -7.88 1.22
C ILE A 69 2.54 -8.94 1.59
N SER A 70 2.93 -9.95 2.37
CA SER A 70 2.00 -10.89 2.97
C SER A 70 1.39 -10.31 4.26
N ASN A 71 0.23 -10.83 4.68
CA ASN A 71 -0.36 -10.51 5.99
C ASN A 71 -0.62 -9.02 6.26
N PHE A 72 -0.97 -8.24 5.24
CA PHE A 72 -1.39 -6.85 5.39
C PHE A 72 -2.89 -6.79 5.71
N HIS A 73 -3.29 -6.14 6.81
CA HIS A 73 -4.69 -6.09 7.22
C HIS A 73 -5.33 -4.73 6.94
N PHE A 74 -6.50 -4.75 6.33
CA PHE A 74 -7.37 -3.59 6.26
C PHE A 74 -8.24 -3.55 7.52
N SER A 75 -8.18 -2.44 8.26
CA SER A 75 -8.86 -2.28 9.55
C SER A 75 -10.34 -1.98 9.41
N ALA A 76 -10.79 -1.42 8.28
CA ALA A 76 -12.21 -1.21 8.00
C ALA A 76 -12.48 -1.01 6.50
N LYS A 77 -13.70 -1.38 6.09
CA LYS A 77 -14.30 -0.85 4.85
C LYS A 77 -14.66 0.61 5.10
N THR A 78 -14.36 1.48 4.14
CA THR A 78 -14.91 2.84 4.17
C THR A 78 -16.23 2.81 3.44
N ASP A 79 -17.32 3.26 4.09
CA ASP A 79 -18.57 3.49 3.39
C ASP A 79 -18.36 4.63 2.39
N SER A 80 -18.69 4.37 1.14
CA SER A 80 -18.79 5.34 0.06
C SER A 80 -19.99 4.96 -0.78
#